data_AF-A0A915K590-F1
#
_entry.id   AF-A0A915K590-F1
#
_cell.length_a   1.000
_cell.length_b   1.000
_cell.length_c   1.000
_cell.angle_alpha   90.00
_cell.angle_beta   90.00
_cell.angle_gamma   90.00
#
_symmetry.space_group_name_H-M   'P 1'
#
loop_
_entity.id
_entity.type
_entity.pdbx_description
1 polymer ?
#
loop_
_entity_poly.entity_id
_entity_poly.type
_entity_poly.pdbx_seq_one_letter_code
_entity_poly.pdbx_strand_id
1 'polypeptide(L)'
;ILLDDVRWNLAQKLFKNFEKLLIFTFYAGSSPKNVCKSGCIVAATSKQLFLGKILLDNIRSNLAQNCSKNVEIFQFSRRLNFLLAGQMILCCKSGKDRTAMAVSCDQTEILFERGLAPSSFSRQKILDAVRTSGSRLENTLKNVGAKRYAFTHLQLSFMP
;
A
#
# COMPACT_ATOMS: atom_id res chain seq x y z
N ILE A 1 16.09 -5.61 8.72
CA ILE A 1 15.78 -5.64 10.17
C ILE A 1 14.83 -6.79 10.34
N LEU A 2 15.37 -7.90 10.86
CA LEU A 2 14.66 -9.14 11.10
C LEU A 2 13.37 -8.83 11.87
N LEU A 3 12.24 -9.17 11.26
CA LEU A 3 10.98 -9.34 11.96
C LEU A 3 11.22 -10.58 12.84
N ASP A 4 11.15 -10.44 14.16
CA ASP A 4 11.27 -11.60 15.07
C ASP A 4 10.36 -12.74 14.58
N ASP A 5 10.83 -13.99 14.71
CA ASP A 5 10.20 -15.17 14.12
C ASP A 5 8.69 -15.28 14.41
N VAL A 6 8.24 -14.81 15.57
CA VAL A 6 6.81 -14.80 15.93
C VAL A 6 6.00 -13.82 15.08
N ARG A 7 6.54 -12.61 14.83
CA ARG A 7 5.88 -11.59 14.00
C ARG A 7 5.99 -11.91 12.52
N TRP A 8 7.07 -12.56 12.09
CA TRP A 8 7.21 -13.06 10.73
C TRP A 8 6.24 -14.21 10.44
N ASN A 9 6.07 -15.16 11.36
CA ASN A 9 5.09 -16.23 11.24
C ASN A 9 3.64 -15.71 11.27
N LEU A 10 3.35 -14.68 12.08
CA LEU A 10 2.04 -14.02 12.08
C LEU A 10 1.80 -13.26 10.78
N ALA A 11 2.79 -12.53 10.26
CA ALA A 11 2.71 -11.86 8.97
C ALA A 11 2.54 -12.86 7.82
N GLN A 12 3.24 -14.00 7.83
CA GLN A 12 3.07 -15.08 6.86
C GLN A 12 1.70 -15.78 6.98
N LYS A 13 1.17 -15.97 8.20
CA LYS A 13 -0.20 -16.47 8.41
C LYS A 13 -1.24 -15.46 7.95
N LEU A 14 -1.06 -14.17 8.24
CA LEU A 14 -1.92 -13.10 7.76
C LEU A 14 -1.86 -12.98 6.25
N PHE A 15 -0.68 -13.08 5.63
CA PHE A 15 -0.52 -13.10 4.17
C PHE A 15 -1.11 -14.36 3.55
N LYS A 16 -0.89 -15.56 4.10
CA LYS A 16 -1.55 -16.79 3.63
C LYS A 16 -3.07 -16.74 3.77
N ASN A 17 -3.58 -16.13 4.85
CA ASN A 17 -5.02 -15.94 5.04
C ASN A 17 -5.57 -14.83 4.13
N PHE A 18 -4.80 -13.77 3.87
CA PHE A 18 -5.14 -12.70 2.96
C PHE A 18 -5.10 -13.17 1.51
N GLU A 19 -4.11 -13.98 1.12
CA GLU A 19 -4.06 -14.68 -0.17
C GLU A 19 -5.22 -15.66 -0.30
N LYS A 20 -5.55 -16.43 0.74
CA LYS A 20 -6.74 -17.29 0.73
C LYS A 20 -8.03 -16.48 0.62
N LEU A 21 -8.13 -15.34 1.29
CA LEU A 21 -9.30 -14.44 1.23
C LEU A 21 -9.39 -13.76 -0.14
N LEU A 22 -8.26 -13.34 -0.73
CA LEU A 22 -8.14 -12.86 -2.09
C LEU A 22 -8.58 -13.95 -3.07
N ILE A 23 -7.98 -15.14 -3.01
CA ILE A 23 -8.32 -16.28 -3.86
C ILE A 23 -9.81 -16.64 -3.68
N PHE A 24 -10.33 -16.67 -2.46
CA PHE A 24 -11.74 -16.95 -2.18
C PHE A 24 -12.67 -15.88 -2.78
N THR A 25 -12.31 -14.60 -2.64
CA THR A 25 -13.04 -13.47 -3.25
C THR A 25 -12.94 -13.51 -4.79
N PHE A 26 -11.83 -14.01 -5.33
CA PHE A 26 -11.63 -14.14 -6.78
C PHE A 26 -12.37 -15.35 -7.38
N TYR A 27 -12.39 -16.49 -6.68
CA TYR A 27 -13.07 -17.71 -7.15
C TYR A 27 -14.59 -17.65 -6.95
N ALA A 28 -15.09 -16.93 -5.93
CA ALA A 28 -16.52 -16.70 -5.72
C ALA A 28 -17.18 -15.83 -6.82
N GLY A 29 -16.41 -15.25 -7.74
CA GLY A 29 -16.91 -14.57 -8.94
C GLY A 29 -17.50 -15.51 -10.01
N SER A 30 -17.40 -16.83 -9.83
CA SER A 30 -17.88 -17.84 -10.79
C SER A 30 -19.21 -18.47 -10.34
N SER A 31 -20.31 -17.69 -10.39
CA SER A 31 -21.73 -18.11 -10.30
C SER A 31 -22.33 -18.37 -8.88
N PRO A 32 -23.65 -18.15 -8.68
CA PRO A 32 -24.16 -16.89 -8.14
C PRO A 32 -25.13 -17.09 -6.96
N LYS A 33 -25.61 -15.97 -6.41
CA LYS A 33 -26.70 -15.81 -5.41
C LYS A 33 -26.20 -15.80 -3.97
N ASN A 34 -26.29 -14.63 -3.34
CA ASN A 34 -26.22 -14.37 -1.90
C ASN A 34 -24.81 -14.25 -1.30
N VAL A 35 -24.32 -13.00 -1.19
CA VAL A 35 -23.66 -12.57 0.04
C VAL A 35 -24.36 -11.31 0.55
N CYS A 36 -24.61 -11.31 1.85
CA CYS A 36 -25.77 -10.77 2.55
C CYS A 36 -25.52 -9.40 3.22
N LYS A 37 -26.63 -8.78 3.60
CA LYS A 37 -26.85 -7.46 4.23
C LYS A 37 -26.17 -7.29 5.61
N SER A 38 -24.82 -7.23 5.71
CA SER A 38 -24.10 -6.63 6.88
C SER A 38 -22.56 -6.75 6.86
N GLY A 39 -21.95 -7.35 5.84
CA GLY A 39 -20.49 -7.52 5.77
C GLY A 39 -20.02 -7.64 4.33
N CYS A 40 -20.13 -6.55 3.57
CA CYS A 40 -20.05 -6.50 2.12
C CYS A 40 -18.70 -7.01 1.56
N ILE A 41 -18.60 -8.29 1.22
CA ILE A 41 -17.68 -8.74 0.17
C ILE A 41 -18.34 -8.34 -1.14
N VAL A 42 -17.91 -7.22 -1.71
CA VAL A 42 -18.37 -6.78 -3.03
C VAL A 42 -17.96 -7.85 -4.04
N ALA A 43 -18.92 -8.43 -4.75
CA ALA A 43 -18.61 -9.37 -5.82
C ALA A 43 -17.70 -8.69 -6.85
N ALA A 44 -16.49 -9.22 -7.02
CA ALA A 44 -15.52 -8.66 -7.95
C ALA A 44 -15.99 -8.83 -9.39
N THR A 45 -15.92 -7.77 -10.19
CA THR A 45 -16.23 -7.82 -11.63
C THR A 45 -15.19 -8.65 -12.38
N SER A 46 -15.54 -9.20 -13.54
CA SER A 46 -14.60 -9.93 -14.42
C SER A 46 -13.34 -9.12 -14.75
N LYS A 47 -13.49 -7.80 -14.88
CA LYS A 47 -12.36 -6.87 -15.08
C LYS A 47 -11.47 -6.76 -13.84
N GLN A 48 -12.05 -6.66 -12.64
CA GLN A 48 -11.28 -6.67 -11.39
C GLN A 48 -10.54 -7.99 -11.18
N LEU A 49 -11.18 -9.11 -11.50
CA LEU A 49 -10.57 -10.44 -11.46
C LEU A 49 -9.37 -10.54 -12.40
N PHE A 50 -9.53 -10.10 -13.64
CA PHE A 50 -8.44 -10.11 -14.63
C PHE A 50 -7.26 -9.23 -14.21
N LEU A 51 -7.54 -7.97 -13.85
CA LEU A 51 -6.49 -7.02 -13.44
C LEU A 51 -5.79 -7.45 -12.15
N GLY A 52 -6.55 -7.95 -11.18
CA GLY A 52 -6.00 -8.40 -9.92
C GLY A 52 -5.08 -9.61 -10.07
N LYS A 53 -5.38 -10.52 -11.01
CA LYS A 53 -4.48 -11.63 -11.35
C LYS A 53 -3.15 -11.12 -11.91
N ILE A 54 -3.19 -10.17 -12.84
CA ILE A 54 -1.97 -9.54 -13.39
C ILE A 54 -1.13 -8.90 -12.28
N LEU A 55 -1.76 -8.16 -11.36
CA LEU A 55 -1.06 -7.52 -10.25
C LEU A 55 -0.42 -8.53 -9.30
N LEU A 56 -1.12 -9.63 -8.99
CA LEU A 56 -0.58 -10.72 -8.18
C LEU A 56 0.62 -11.40 -8.85
N ASP A 57 0.54 -11.65 -10.15
CA ASP A 57 1.64 -12.27 -10.90
C ASP A 57 2.87 -11.34 -10.95
N ASN A 58 2.67 -10.03 -11.08
CA ASN A 58 3.76 -9.04 -10.96
C ASN A 58 4.39 -9.05 -9.56
N ILE A 59 3.59 -9.10 -8.50
CA ILE A 59 4.11 -9.19 -7.11
C ILE A 59 4.94 -10.46 -6.93
N ARG A 60 4.46 -11.61 -7.42
CA ARG A 60 5.17 -12.90 -7.34
C ARG A 60 6.50 -12.86 -8.10
N SER A 61 6.49 -12.31 -9.32
CA SER A 61 7.71 -12.15 -10.12
C SER A 61 8.75 -11.27 -9.41
N ASN A 62 8.32 -10.13 -8.86
CA ASN A 62 9.19 -9.22 -8.13
C ASN A 62 9.76 -9.82 -6.84
N LEU A 63 8.98 -10.66 -6.14
CA LEU A 63 9.46 -11.42 -4.98
C LEU A 63 10.50 -12.48 -5.37
N ALA A 64 10.31 -13.15 -6.51
CA ALA A 64 11.22 -14.19 -7.00
C ALA A 64 12.60 -13.62 -7.40
N GLN A 65 12.66 -12.37 -7.85
CA GLN A 65 13.93 -11.70 -8.19
C GLN A 65 14.85 -11.45 -6.98
N ASN A 66 14.34 -11.59 -5.74
CA ASN A 66 15.11 -11.47 -4.50
C ASN A 66 15.96 -10.18 -4.38
N CYS A 67 15.47 -9.07 -4.92
CA CYS A 67 16.12 -7.77 -4.86
C CYS A 67 15.80 -7.07 -3.52
N SER A 68 16.84 -6.62 -2.80
CA SER A 68 16.72 -6.04 -1.46
C SER A 68 16.00 -4.67 -1.40
N LYS A 69 15.78 -4.01 -2.55
CA LYS A 69 15.15 -2.68 -2.65
C LYS A 69 14.13 -2.58 -3.78
N ASN A 70 13.27 -3.58 -3.89
CA ASN A 70 12.22 -3.58 -4.89
C ASN A 70 11.00 -2.75 -4.44
N VAL A 71 10.92 -1.50 -4.94
CA VAL A 71 9.79 -0.60 -4.64
C VAL A 71 8.52 -0.95 -5.42
N GLU A 72 8.63 -1.70 -6.51
CA GLU A 72 7.49 -2.08 -7.34
C GLU A 72 6.51 -2.99 -6.59
N ILE A 73 7.02 -3.85 -5.69
CA ILE A 73 6.18 -4.69 -4.83
C ILE A 73 5.17 -3.83 -4.06
N PHE A 74 5.61 -2.70 -3.51
CA PHE A 74 4.73 -1.78 -2.81
C PHE A 74 3.69 -1.15 -3.75
N GLN A 75 4.11 -0.71 -4.95
CA GLN A 75 3.21 -0.11 -5.94
C GLN A 75 2.13 -1.08 -6.43
N PHE A 76 2.50 -2.31 -6.76
CA PHE A 76 1.55 -3.34 -7.18
C PHE A 76 0.63 -3.77 -6.04
N SER A 77 1.16 -3.94 -4.82
CA SER A 77 0.36 -4.28 -3.64
C SER A 77 -0.68 -3.21 -3.34
N ARG A 78 -0.29 -1.94 -3.44
CA ARG A 78 -1.20 -0.81 -3.30
C ARG A 78 -2.32 -0.85 -4.34
N ARG A 79 -1.98 -1.02 -5.62
CA ARG A 79 -2.96 -1.02 -6.71
C ARG A 79 -3.95 -2.18 -6.56
N LEU A 80 -3.46 -3.34 -6.13
CA LEU A 80 -4.29 -4.50 -5.82
C LEU A 80 -5.21 -4.21 -4.64
N ASN A 81 -4.70 -3.59 -3.57
CA ASN A 81 -5.50 -3.19 -2.42
C ASN A 81 -6.61 -2.19 -2.82
N PHE A 82 -6.30 -1.20 -3.65
CA PHE A 82 -7.31 -0.25 -4.16
C PHE A 82 -8.39 -0.96 -5.00
N LEU A 83 -7.98 -1.88 -5.88
CA LEU A 83 -8.89 -2.66 -6.73
C LEU A 83 -9.92 -3.46 -5.92
N LEU A 84 -9.51 -3.91 -4.74
CA LEU A 84 -10.31 -4.71 -3.80
C LEU A 84 -11.06 -3.87 -2.76
N ALA A 85 -11.02 -2.54 -2.89
CA ALA A 85 -11.54 -1.62 -1.87
C ALA A 85 -11.00 -1.90 -0.46
N GLY A 86 -9.78 -2.45 -0.37
CA GLY A 86 -9.12 -2.78 0.88
C GLY A 86 -8.45 -1.56 1.53
N GLN A 87 -8.04 -1.73 2.77
CA GLN A 87 -7.28 -0.71 3.50
C GLN A 87 -5.85 -1.20 3.74
N MET A 88 -4.88 -0.43 3.23
CA MET A 88 -3.47 -0.77 3.36
C MET A 88 -2.91 -0.26 4.69
N ILE A 89 -2.25 -1.16 5.43
CA ILE A 89 -1.52 -0.81 6.65
C ILE A 89 -0.04 -0.76 6.31
N LEU A 90 0.60 0.38 6.58
CA LEU A 90 2.02 0.59 6.29
C LEU A 90 2.81 0.79 7.57
N CYS A 91 3.79 -0.07 7.82
CA CYS A 91 4.65 0.02 8.99
C CYS A 91 6.10 -0.32 8.65
N CYS A 92 7.02 0.35 9.33
CA CYS A 92 8.43 0.00 9.38
C CYS A 92 8.84 -0.11 10.87
N LYS A 93 10.08 -0.54 11.17
CA LYS A 93 10.56 -0.74 12.56
C LYS A 93 10.14 0.36 13.54
N SER A 94 10.32 1.63 13.17
CA SER A 94 10.05 2.79 14.03
C SER A 94 8.82 3.60 13.62
N GLY A 95 8.11 3.20 12.57
CA GLY A 95 6.93 3.92 12.09
C GLY A 95 7.15 5.39 11.68
N LYS A 96 8.41 5.85 11.52
CA LYS A 96 8.75 7.26 11.27
C LYS A 96 8.98 7.54 9.78
N ASP A 97 10.22 7.62 9.31
CA ASP A 97 10.55 8.18 8.00
C ASP A 97 10.12 7.27 6.83
N ARG A 98 10.51 5.99 6.84
CA ARG A 98 10.14 5.03 5.77
C ARG A 98 8.63 4.80 5.68
N THR A 99 7.96 4.74 6.84
CA THR A 99 6.50 4.66 6.88
C THR A 99 5.87 5.93 6.31
N ALA A 100 6.37 7.12 6.68
CA ALA A 100 5.86 8.37 6.13
C ALA A 100 6.02 8.45 4.61
N MET A 101 7.14 8.01 4.05
CA MET A 101 7.36 7.99 2.60
C MET A 101 6.33 7.10 1.89
N ALA A 102 6.14 5.87 2.35
CA ALA A 102 5.16 4.96 1.76
C ALA A 102 3.71 5.48 1.92
N VAL A 103 3.36 6.00 3.11
CA VAL A 103 2.03 6.57 3.37
C VAL A 103 1.77 7.79 2.49
N SER A 104 2.75 8.68 2.31
CA SER A 104 2.58 9.86 1.45
C SER A 104 2.34 9.50 -0.01
N CYS A 105 3.04 8.48 -0.52
CA CYS A 105 2.81 7.97 -1.87
C CYS A 105 1.41 7.35 -2.00
N ASP A 106 0.99 6.54 -1.02
CA ASP A 106 -0.32 5.92 -1.05
C ASP A 106 -1.47 6.95 -0.99
N GLN A 107 -1.37 7.92 -0.08
CA GLN A 107 -2.33 9.01 0.06
C GLN A 107 -2.44 9.83 -1.22
N THR A 108 -1.30 10.18 -1.82
CA THR A 108 -1.27 10.95 -3.07
C THR A 108 -2.02 10.22 -4.16
N GLU A 109 -1.68 8.97 -4.40
CA GLU A 109 -2.34 8.19 -5.45
C GLU A 109 -3.82 7.93 -5.14
N ILE A 110 -4.22 7.77 -3.87
CA ILE A 110 -5.65 7.66 -3.50
C ILE A 110 -6.40 8.94 -3.91
N LEU A 111 -5.81 10.12 -3.73
CA LEU A 111 -6.43 11.38 -4.15
C LEU A 111 -6.65 11.42 -5.66
N PHE A 112 -5.69 10.93 -6.45
CA PHE A 112 -5.84 10.86 -7.91
C PHE A 112 -6.85 9.78 -8.34
N GLU A 113 -6.77 8.58 -7.77
CA GLU A 113 -7.65 7.47 -8.13
C GLU A 113 -9.12 7.73 -7.75
N ARG A 114 -9.37 8.57 -6.75
CA ARG A 114 -10.72 9.00 -6.35
C ARG A 114 -11.17 10.33 -6.99
N GLY A 115 -10.35 10.96 -7.83
CA GLY A 115 -10.68 12.25 -8.44
C GLY A 115 -10.76 13.41 -7.45
N LEU A 116 -10.11 13.29 -6.28
CA LEU A 116 -10.05 14.32 -5.23
C LEU A 116 -8.86 15.27 -5.40
N ALA A 117 -7.86 14.86 -6.20
CA ALA A 117 -6.72 15.72 -6.52
C ALA A 117 -7.16 16.83 -7.51
N PRO A 118 -6.76 18.10 -7.28
CA PRO A 118 -6.99 19.17 -8.25
C PRO A 118 -6.35 18.84 -9.61
N SER A 119 -7.12 18.94 -10.68
CA SER A 119 -6.66 18.63 -12.04
C SER A 119 -5.48 19.50 -12.50
N SER A 120 -5.32 20.69 -11.92
CA SER A 120 -4.21 21.61 -12.18
C SER A 120 -2.88 21.20 -11.54
N PHE A 121 -2.87 20.21 -10.64
CA PHE A 121 -1.67 19.80 -9.91
C PHE A 121 -1.14 18.45 -10.39
N SER A 122 0.18 18.39 -10.60
CA SER A 122 0.87 17.14 -10.88
C SER A 122 0.90 16.25 -9.63
N ARG A 123 1.03 14.93 -9.84
CA ARG A 123 1.25 13.98 -8.73
C ARG A 123 2.41 14.38 -7.83
N GLN A 124 3.51 14.80 -8.44
CA GLN A 124 4.69 15.22 -7.70
C GLN A 124 4.39 16.38 -6.76
N LYS A 125 3.70 17.41 -7.25
CA LYS A 125 3.35 18.59 -6.45
C LYS A 125 2.48 18.22 -5.25
N ILE A 126 1.54 17.30 -5.43
CA ILE A 126 0.72 16.78 -4.31
C ILE A 126 1.57 15.97 -3.33
N LEU A 127 2.45 15.10 -3.82
CA LEU A 127 3.33 14.29 -3.00
C LEU A 127 4.25 15.15 -2.12
N ASP A 128 4.85 16.18 -2.71
CA ASP A 128 5.69 17.15 -2.01
C ASP A 128 4.88 17.90 -0.95
N ALA A 129 3.65 18.30 -1.26
CA ALA A 129 2.75 18.94 -0.29
C ALA A 129 2.39 18.01 0.89
N VAL A 130 2.07 16.73 0.62
CA VAL A 130 1.80 15.73 1.67
C VAL A 130 3.03 15.49 2.55
N ARG A 131 4.24 15.52 1.99
CA ARG A 131 5.47 15.33 2.76
C ARG A 131 5.87 16.56 3.57
N THR A 132 5.65 17.76 3.05
CA THR A 132 6.06 19.03 3.69
C THR A 132 5.02 19.61 4.65
N SER A 133 3.74 19.26 4.47
CA SER A 133 2.63 19.84 5.25
C SER A 133 1.63 18.80 5.77
N GLY A 134 1.81 17.51 5.46
CA GLY A 134 0.90 16.45 5.88
C GLY A 134 1.07 16.01 7.34
N SER A 135 0.08 15.26 7.83
CA SER A 135 -0.03 14.83 9.23
C SER A 135 1.13 13.97 9.73
N ARG A 136 1.90 13.34 8.82
CA ARG A 136 3.06 12.51 9.18
C ARG A 136 4.22 13.30 9.78
N LEU A 137 4.24 14.63 9.65
CA LEU A 137 5.16 15.50 10.38
C LEU A 137 4.84 15.58 11.88
N GLU A 138 3.60 15.33 12.30
CA GLU A 138 3.28 15.25 13.73
C GLU A 138 3.90 13.98 14.35
N ASN A 139 4.02 12.90 13.56
CA ASN A 139 4.76 11.72 14.00
C ASN A 139 6.24 12.04 14.20
N THR A 140 6.87 12.84 13.34
CA THR A 140 8.29 13.22 13.53
C THR A 140 8.44 14.11 14.75
N LEU A 141 7.54 15.08 14.95
CA LEU A 141 7.51 15.92 16.15
C LEU A 141 7.43 15.07 17.43
N LYS A 142 6.52 14.09 17.50
CA LYS A 142 6.39 13.20 18.66
C LYS A 142 7.62 12.33 18.92
N ASN A 143 8.30 11.89 17.86
CA ASN A 143 9.43 10.94 17.99
C ASN A 143 10.78 11.61 18.23
N VAL A 144 11.01 12.80 17.67
CA VAL A 144 12.31 13.48 17.71
C VAL A 144 12.26 14.95 18.09
N GLY A 145 11.10 15.46 18.49
CA GLY A 145 10.92 16.85 18.93
C GLY A 145 10.93 17.88 17.80
N ALA A 146 10.92 17.47 16.53
CA ALA A 146 10.92 18.38 15.39
C ALA A 146 10.09 17.86 14.22
N LYS A 147 9.40 18.77 13.52
CA LYS A 147 8.62 18.50 12.30
C LYS A 147 9.53 18.33 11.07
N ARG A 148 10.46 17.38 11.12
CA ARG A 148 11.38 17.08 10.02
C ARG A 148 11.68 15.59 9.94
N TYR A 149 11.80 15.07 8.72
CA TYR A 149 12.29 13.72 8.50
C TYR A 149 13.80 13.65 8.69
N ALA A 150 14.30 12.50 9.12
CA ALA A 150 15.72 12.27 9.35
C ALA A 150 16.42 11.75 8.09
N PHE A 151 16.36 12.51 7.00
CA PHE A 151 17.05 12.19 5.74
C PHE A 151 18.25 13.10 5.51
N THR A 152 19.31 12.55 4.92
CA THR A 152 20.46 13.32 4.44
C THR A 152 20.13 13.99 3.10
N HIS A 153 20.88 15.03 2.72
CA HIS A 153 20.72 15.69 1.41
C HIS A 153 20.82 14.70 0.24
N LEU A 154 21.77 13.75 0.32
CA LEU A 154 21.92 12.71 -0.68
C LEU A 154 20.72 11.75 -0.71
N GLN A 155 20.11 11.44 0.44
CA GLN A 155 18.90 10.61 0.45
C GLN A 155 17.71 11.34 -0.17
N LEU A 156 17.60 12.65 0.07
CA LEU A 156 16.54 13.48 -0.50
C LEU A 156 16.64 13.56 -2.03
N SER A 157 17.84 13.60 -2.60
CA SER A 157 18.00 13.63 -4.08
C SER A 157 17.54 12.35 -4.79
N PHE A 158 17.35 11.24 -4.05
CA PHE A 158 16.83 9.98 -4.60
C PHE A 158 15.36 9.74 -4.25
N MET A 159 14.71 10.68 -3.56
CA MET A 159 13.28 10.53 -3.27
C MET A 159 12.45 10.86 -4.51
N PRO A 160 11.39 10.10 -4.77
CA PRO A 160 10.46 10.40 -5.85
C PRO A 160 9.76 11.71 -5.57
#